data_AF-A0A7X8WJU5-F1
#
_entry.id   AF-A0A7X8WJU5-F1
#
_cell.length_a   1.000
_cell.length_b   1.000
_cell.length_c   1.000
_cell.angle_alpha   90.00
_cell.angle_beta   90.00
_cell.angle_gamma   90.00
#
_symmetry.space_group_name_H-M   'P 1'
#
loop_
_entity.id
_entity.type
_entity.pdbx_description
1 polymer ?
#
loop_
_entity_poly.entity_id
_entity_poly.type
_entity_poly.pdbx_seq_one_letter_code
_entity_poly.pdbx_strand_id
1 'polypeptide(L)'
;MLGQKERRIMAEKRMFSNKITQSDPFLAMAASSQNLYFHLNIDADDEGFINRPKSIMRMIGSTEDDMNLLILKKFVIPFNVENDSGINEVILVVKHWFIHNTLRKDRMKLTNHLEQRNLLTQNKNGSYSLLNSGDVNNVRQVSVKCLDGLHFR
;
A
#
# COMPACT_ATOMS: atom_id res chain seq x y z
N MET A 1 -40.64 -8.74 9.07
CA MET A 1 -39.34 -9.41 9.29
C MET A 1 -38.78 -9.84 7.94
N LEU A 2 -37.87 -9.06 7.36
CA LEU A 2 -37.11 -9.47 6.17
C LEU A 2 -35.70 -9.79 6.65
N GLY A 3 -35.34 -11.08 6.55
CA GLY A 3 -34.07 -11.61 7.02
C GLY A 3 -32.91 -10.90 6.33
N GLN A 4 -32.04 -10.30 7.13
CA GLN A 4 -30.71 -9.90 6.71
C GLN A 4 -29.99 -11.18 6.30
N LYS A 5 -30.03 -11.48 4.99
CA LYS A 5 -29.23 -12.52 4.38
C LYS A 5 -27.78 -12.13 4.67
N GLU A 6 -27.15 -12.82 5.61
CA GLU A 6 -25.74 -12.69 5.92
C GLU A 6 -24.98 -12.67 4.60
N ARG A 7 -24.44 -11.49 4.23
CA ARG A 7 -23.45 -11.42 3.17
C ARG A 7 -22.26 -12.20 3.71
N ARG A 8 -22.14 -13.48 3.33
CA ARG A 8 -20.93 -14.26 3.54
C ARG A 8 -19.76 -13.40 3.07
N ILE A 9 -19.01 -12.83 4.01
CA ILE A 9 -17.74 -12.17 3.71
C ILE A 9 -16.83 -13.32 3.28
N MET A 10 -16.72 -13.51 1.97
CA MET A 10 -15.78 -14.46 1.39
C MET A 10 -14.39 -14.08 1.88
N ALA A 11 -13.63 -15.05 2.39
CA ALA A 11 -12.23 -14.83 2.75
C ALA A 11 -11.49 -14.19 1.56
N GLU A 12 -10.88 -13.05 1.80
CA GLU A 12 -10.09 -12.33 0.81
C GLU A 12 -8.81 -13.14 0.54
N LYS A 13 -8.67 -13.66 -0.68
CA LYS A 13 -7.46 -14.37 -1.10
C LYS A 13 -6.54 -13.39 -1.81
N ARG A 14 -5.28 -13.35 -1.39
CA ARG A 14 -4.22 -12.58 -2.05
C ARG A 14 -3.28 -13.54 -2.77
N MET A 15 -2.96 -13.22 -4.02
CA MET A 15 -2.01 -13.98 -4.83
C MET A 15 -0.69 -13.23 -4.90
N PHE A 16 0.42 -13.96 -4.96
CA PHE A 16 1.74 -13.38 -5.15
C PHE A 16 2.28 -13.77 -6.52
N SER A 17 2.94 -12.81 -7.17
CA SER A 17 3.44 -12.97 -8.54
C SER A 17 4.92 -13.25 -8.47
N ASN A 18 5.34 -14.36 -9.08
CA ASN A 18 6.75 -14.73 -9.19
C ASN A 18 7.57 -13.63 -9.89
N LYS A 19 6.94 -12.80 -10.75
CA LYS A 19 7.63 -11.66 -11.37
C LYS A 19 8.21 -10.67 -10.35
N ILE A 20 7.61 -10.60 -9.16
CA ILE A 20 8.06 -9.75 -8.06
C ILE A 20 8.84 -10.58 -7.05
N THR A 21 8.26 -11.67 -6.55
CA THR A 21 8.83 -12.45 -5.44
C THR A 21 10.06 -13.29 -5.81
N GLN A 22 10.30 -13.51 -7.11
CA GLN A 22 11.50 -14.19 -7.62
C GLN A 22 12.43 -13.23 -8.38
N SER A 23 12.22 -11.91 -8.25
CA SER A 23 13.10 -10.91 -8.85
C SER A 23 14.35 -10.71 -8.00
N ASP A 24 15.49 -10.46 -8.64
CA ASP A 24 16.76 -10.18 -7.93
C ASP A 24 16.64 -9.06 -6.88
N PRO A 25 15.94 -7.93 -7.14
CA PRO A 25 15.79 -6.89 -6.13
C PRO A 25 15.04 -7.35 -4.88
N PHE A 26 14.09 -8.30 -5.01
CA PHE A 26 13.34 -8.86 -3.89
C PHE A 26 14.17 -9.89 -3.12
N LEU A 27 14.79 -10.82 -3.84
CA LEU A 27 15.62 -11.88 -3.24
C LEU A 27 16.87 -11.33 -2.56
N ALA A 28 17.36 -10.16 -2.98
CA ALA A 28 18.47 -9.46 -2.35
C ALA A 28 18.09 -8.76 -1.02
N MET A 29 16.82 -8.70 -0.62
CA MET A 29 16.41 -8.15 0.67
C MET A 29 16.55 -9.17 1.80
N ALA A 30 16.70 -8.68 3.03
CA ALA A 30 16.66 -9.54 4.22
C ALA A 30 15.32 -10.29 4.31
N ALA A 31 15.33 -11.51 4.86
CA ALA A 31 14.13 -12.34 5.00
C ALA A 31 13.04 -11.66 5.84
N SER A 32 13.41 -10.84 6.81
CA SER A 32 12.48 -10.02 7.61
C SER A 32 11.75 -8.98 6.77
N SER A 33 12.44 -8.31 5.84
CA SER A 33 11.82 -7.31 4.96
C SER A 33 10.93 -7.99 3.91
N GLN A 34 11.34 -9.17 3.41
CA GLN A 34 10.49 -9.99 2.54
C GLN A 34 9.22 -10.44 3.29
N ASN A 35 9.35 -10.90 4.53
CA ASN A 35 8.22 -11.27 5.39
C ASN A 35 7.25 -10.10 5.61
N LEU A 36 7.79 -8.92 5.94
CA LEU A 36 7.00 -7.69 6.09
C LEU A 36 6.22 -7.37 4.80
N TYR A 37 6.86 -7.48 3.62
CA TYR A 37 6.17 -7.26 2.35
C TYR A 37 4.97 -8.20 2.14
N PHE A 38 5.11 -9.48 2.50
CA PHE A 38 4.01 -10.44 2.41
C PHE A 38 2.84 -10.04 3.32
N HIS A 39 3.12 -9.73 4.58
CA HIS A 39 2.08 -9.31 5.52
C HIS A 39 1.38 -8.01 5.10
N LEU A 40 2.12 -7.02 4.60
CA LEU A 40 1.53 -5.81 4.04
C LEU A 40 0.58 -6.10 2.88
N ASN A 41 0.89 -7.07 2.01
CA ASN A 41 -0.01 -7.47 0.92
C ASN A 41 -1.25 -8.21 1.41
N ILE A 42 -1.15 -8.99 2.49
CA ILE A 42 -2.31 -9.67 3.08
C ILE A 42 -3.29 -8.65 3.66
N ASP A 43 -2.78 -7.65 4.38
CA ASP A 43 -3.57 -6.63 5.08
C ASP A 43 -4.05 -5.47 4.19
N ALA A 44 -3.56 -5.38 2.95
CA ALA A 44 -3.96 -4.32 2.02
C ALA A 44 -5.42 -4.44 1.57
N ASP A 45 -6.07 -3.33 1.25
CA ASP A 45 -7.40 -3.29 0.63
C ASP A 45 -7.39 -3.67 -0.86
N ASP A 46 -8.53 -3.60 -1.54
CA ASP A 46 -8.69 -3.98 -2.95
C ASP A 46 -7.90 -3.09 -3.94
N GLU A 47 -7.37 -1.96 -3.51
CA GLU A 47 -6.48 -1.09 -4.30
C GLU A 47 -5.04 -1.08 -3.76
N GLY A 48 -4.72 -1.95 -2.80
CA GLY A 48 -3.36 -2.11 -2.29
C GLY A 48 -2.98 -1.14 -1.16
N PHE A 49 -3.94 -0.44 -0.56
CA PHE A 49 -3.71 0.52 0.53
C PHE A 49 -3.74 -0.15 1.90
N ILE A 50 -2.89 0.32 2.81
CA ILE A 50 -2.71 -0.20 4.16
C ILE A 50 -2.76 0.95 5.17
N ASN A 51 -3.71 0.86 6.12
CA ASN A 51 -4.00 1.94 7.07
C ASN A 51 -3.20 1.85 8.36
N ARG A 52 -2.68 0.66 8.69
CA ARG A 52 -2.04 0.39 9.99
C ARG A 52 -0.70 -0.34 9.85
N PRO A 53 0.24 0.16 9.02
CA PRO A 53 1.48 -0.55 8.76
C PRO A 53 2.33 -0.72 10.02
N LYS A 54 2.38 0.27 10.92
CA LYS A 54 3.06 0.15 12.22
C LYS A 54 2.50 -0.98 13.09
N SER A 55 1.19 -1.22 13.05
CA SER A 55 0.57 -2.33 13.79
C SER A 55 0.96 -3.68 13.21
N ILE A 56 1.03 -3.79 11.87
CA ILE A 56 1.49 -5.00 11.20
C ILE A 56 2.94 -5.29 11.58
N MET A 57 3.80 -4.27 11.56
CA MET A 57 5.20 -4.40 11.96
C MET A 57 5.36 -4.91 13.39
N ARG A 58 4.62 -4.32 14.34
CA ARG A 58 4.60 -4.78 15.75
C ARG A 58 4.13 -6.22 15.88
N MET A 59 3.08 -6.60 15.13
CA MET A 59 2.51 -7.95 15.17
C MET A 59 3.52 -9.01 14.72
N ILE A 60 4.33 -8.72 13.69
CA ILE A 60 5.28 -9.68 13.12
C ILE A 60 6.71 -9.51 13.64
N GLY A 61 6.94 -8.52 14.51
CA GLY A 61 8.27 -8.20 15.05
C GLY A 61 9.25 -7.64 14.01
N SER A 62 8.77 -6.98 12.95
CA SER A 62 9.66 -6.36 11.95
C SER A 62 10.18 -5.00 12.44
N THR A 63 11.36 -4.64 11.96
CA THR A 63 12.06 -3.41 12.35
C THR A 63 11.74 -2.23 11.43
N GLU A 64 12.10 -1.02 11.84
CA GLU A 64 12.04 0.15 10.95
C GLU A 64 12.95 -0.01 9.73
N ASP A 65 14.11 -0.66 9.88
CA ASP A 65 15.03 -0.93 8.78
C ASP A 65 14.40 -1.82 7.70
N ASP A 66 13.56 -2.78 8.09
CA ASP A 66 12.79 -3.59 7.14
C ASP A 66 11.86 -2.73 6.28
N MET A 67 11.14 -1.79 6.92
CA MET A 67 10.25 -0.87 6.22
C MET A 67 11.03 0.10 5.34
N ASN A 68 12.11 0.67 5.86
CA ASN A 68 12.97 1.59 5.14
C ASN A 68 13.59 0.92 3.90
N LEU A 69 13.96 -0.36 3.99
CA LEU A 69 14.46 -1.12 2.86
C LEU A 69 13.40 -1.30 1.77
N LEU A 70 12.15 -1.60 2.16
CA LEU A 70 11.02 -1.70 1.22
C LEU A 70 10.73 -0.36 0.52
N ILE A 71 10.81 0.75 1.24
CA ILE A 71 10.63 2.11 0.69
C ILE A 71 11.78 2.45 -0.26
N LEU A 72 13.03 2.25 0.17
CA LEU A 72 14.24 2.54 -0.60
C LEU A 72 14.28 1.76 -1.92
N LYS A 73 13.93 0.46 -1.89
CA LYS A 73 13.82 -0.39 -3.07
C LYS A 73 12.51 -0.20 -3.85
N LYS A 74 11.65 0.74 -3.42
CA LYS A 74 10.38 1.10 -4.06
C LYS A 74 9.40 -0.08 -4.18
N PHE A 75 9.34 -0.95 -3.17
CA PHE A 75 8.31 -2.01 -3.09
C PHE A 75 6.99 -1.49 -2.52
N VAL A 76 7.04 -0.42 -1.74
CA VAL A 76 5.89 0.28 -1.17
C VAL A 76 6.03 1.79 -1.35
N ILE A 77 4.91 2.51 -1.30
CA ILE A 77 4.83 3.98 -1.39
C ILE A 77 4.17 4.51 -0.11
N PRO A 78 4.89 5.27 0.74
CA PRO A 78 4.33 5.87 1.94
C PRO A 78 3.69 7.23 1.69
N PHE A 79 2.60 7.49 2.41
CA PHE A 79 1.94 8.78 2.54
C PHE A 79 1.83 9.13 4.02
N ASN A 80 2.22 10.35 4.38
CA ASN A 80 1.90 10.93 5.68
C ASN A 80 0.58 11.68 5.56
N VAL A 81 -0.36 11.33 6.42
CA VAL A 81 -1.69 11.92 6.46
C VAL A 81 -1.86 12.53 7.83
N GLU A 82 -2.07 13.84 7.88
CA GLU A 82 -2.46 14.52 9.11
C GLU A 82 -3.98 14.42 9.22
N ASN A 83 -4.48 13.86 10.32
CA ASN A 83 -5.92 13.80 10.57
C ASN A 83 -6.42 15.08 11.27
N ASP A 84 -7.74 15.23 11.41
CA ASP A 84 -8.37 16.41 12.04
C ASP A 84 -7.91 16.66 13.49
N SER A 85 -7.30 15.66 14.13
CA SER A 85 -6.73 15.76 15.49
C SER A 85 -5.24 16.17 15.49
N GLY A 86 -4.66 16.46 14.32
CA GLY A 86 -3.23 16.78 14.16
C GLY A 86 -2.29 15.58 14.32
N ILE A 87 -2.83 14.35 14.32
CA ILE A 87 -2.04 13.13 14.45
C ILE A 87 -1.61 12.68 13.06
N ASN A 88 -0.31 12.46 12.89
CA ASN A 88 0.27 11.91 11.67
C ASN A 88 0.06 10.40 11.59
N GLU A 89 -0.76 9.97 10.65
CA GLU A 89 -0.94 8.58 10.26
C GLU A 89 -0.12 8.26 9.02
N VAL A 90 0.40 7.05 8.96
CA VAL A 90 1.14 6.56 7.78
C VAL A 90 0.24 5.61 7.02
N ILE A 91 -0.08 6.00 5.78
CA ILE A 91 -0.75 5.14 4.81
C ILE A 91 0.30 4.59 3.86
N LEU A 92 0.30 3.27 3.64
CA LEU A 92 1.20 2.63 2.67
C LEU A 92 0.40 2.09 1.50
N VAL A 93 1.02 2.12 0.32
CA VAL A 93 0.50 1.47 -0.88
C VAL A 93 1.50 0.45 -1.39
N VAL A 94 1.05 -0.77 -1.65
CA VAL A 94 1.87 -1.79 -2.30
C VAL A 94 2.05 -1.40 -3.77
N LYS A 95 3.28 -1.09 -4.19
CA LYS A 95 3.55 -0.63 -5.56
C LYS A 95 3.09 -1.63 -6.61
N HIS A 96 3.27 -2.92 -6.33
CA HIS A 96 3.01 -4.00 -7.29
C HIS A 96 1.63 -4.63 -7.12
N TRP A 97 0.68 -3.95 -6.47
CA TRP A 97 -0.61 -4.53 -6.11
C TRP A 97 -1.32 -5.22 -7.29
N PHE A 98 -1.49 -4.52 -8.42
CA PHE A 98 -2.18 -5.09 -9.57
C PHE A 98 -1.37 -6.11 -10.38
N ILE A 99 -0.06 -6.22 -10.10
CA ILE A 99 0.78 -7.30 -10.63
C ILE A 99 0.55 -8.58 -9.83
N HIS A 100 0.31 -8.44 -8.53
CA HIS A 100 -0.03 -9.53 -7.62
C HIS A 100 -1.48 -9.98 -7.78
N ASN A 101 -2.40 -9.03 -7.80
CA ASN A 101 -3.83 -9.27 -7.70
C ASN A 101 -4.54 -8.65 -8.90
N THR A 102 -5.13 -9.49 -9.75
CA THR A 102 -6.11 -9.05 -10.74
C THR A 102 -7.50 -9.25 -10.16
N LEU A 103 -8.15 -8.15 -9.77
CA LEU A 103 -9.52 -8.19 -9.25
C LEU A 103 -10.53 -7.87 -10.35
N ARG A 104 -11.67 -8.55 -10.32
CA ARG A 104 -12.77 -8.29 -11.25
C ARG A 104 -13.48 -6.99 -10.84
N LYS A 105 -13.74 -6.11 -11.81
CA LYS A 105 -14.24 -4.73 -11.56
C LYS A 105 -15.55 -4.69 -10.75
N ASP A 106 -16.42 -5.67 -10.90
CA ASP A 106 -17.71 -5.78 -10.19
C ASP A 106 -17.55 -6.09 -8.70
N ARG A 107 -16.36 -6.49 -8.25
CA ARG A 107 -16.09 -6.86 -6.85
C ARG A 107 -15.14 -5.91 -6.14
N MET A 108 -14.38 -5.11 -6.88
CA MET A 108 -13.43 -4.18 -6.27
C MET A 108 -14.17 -3.12 -5.46
N LYS A 109 -13.75 -2.97 -4.21
CA LYS A 109 -14.11 -1.81 -3.39
C LYS A 109 -13.04 -0.73 -3.58
N LEU A 110 -13.48 0.52 -3.68
CA LEU A 110 -12.59 1.66 -3.72
C LEU A 110 -11.93 1.84 -2.34
N THR A 111 -10.67 2.27 -2.32
CA THR A 111 -10.01 2.64 -1.07
C THR A 111 -10.68 3.83 -0.41
N ASN A 112 -10.60 3.91 0.91
CA ASN A 112 -11.03 5.10 1.65
C ASN A 112 -10.02 6.25 1.55
N HIS A 113 -8.80 5.99 1.06
CA HIS A 113 -7.71 6.96 0.90
C HIS A 113 -7.71 7.65 -0.47
N LEU A 114 -8.83 8.31 -0.77
CA LEU A 114 -9.06 8.88 -2.11
C LEU A 114 -8.04 9.96 -2.47
N GLU A 115 -7.60 10.75 -1.51
CA GLU A 115 -6.61 11.80 -1.73
C GLU A 115 -5.27 11.22 -2.16
N GLN A 116 -4.79 10.21 -1.44
CA GLN A 116 -3.52 9.52 -1.72
C GLN A 116 -3.60 8.74 -3.03
N ARG A 117 -4.75 8.11 -3.30
CA ARG A 117 -5.03 7.45 -4.58
C ARG A 117 -4.96 8.41 -5.76
N ASN A 118 -5.45 9.64 -5.61
CA ASN A 118 -5.42 10.65 -6.67
C ASN A 118 -4.00 11.16 -6.98
N LEU A 119 -3.02 10.86 -6.12
CA LEU A 119 -1.60 11.17 -6.34
C LEU A 119 -0.86 10.03 -7.04
N LEU A 120 -1.55 8.93 -7.34
CA LEU A 120 -0.98 7.76 -8.01
C LEU A 120 -1.47 7.63 -9.44
N THR A 121 -0.57 7.12 -10.29
CA THR A 121 -0.91 6.57 -11.60
C THR A 121 -0.55 5.09 -11.67
N GLN A 122 -1.31 4.34 -12.46
CA GLN A 122 -1.02 2.94 -12.75
C GLN A 122 -0.29 2.84 -14.09
N ASN A 123 0.94 2.34 -14.05
CA ASN A 123 1.73 2.09 -15.26
C ASN A 123 1.13 0.93 -16.07
N LYS A 124 1.47 0.87 -17.37
CA LYS A 124 1.03 -0.22 -18.27
C LYS A 124 1.35 -1.63 -17.76
N ASN A 125 2.40 -1.78 -16.95
CA ASN A 125 2.81 -3.05 -16.35
C ASN A 125 2.04 -3.41 -15.07
N GLY A 126 1.12 -2.55 -14.61
CA GLY A 126 0.34 -2.73 -13.38
C GLY A 126 0.95 -2.12 -12.11
N SER A 127 2.18 -1.60 -12.15
CA SER A 127 2.79 -0.97 -10.96
C SER A 127 2.26 0.45 -10.74
N TYR A 128 2.10 0.85 -9.49
CA TYR A 128 1.88 2.24 -9.13
C TYR A 128 3.11 3.12 -9.29
N SER A 129 2.90 4.41 -9.54
CA SER A 129 3.89 5.48 -9.48
C SER A 129 3.23 6.75 -8.98
N LEU A 130 3.99 7.61 -8.31
CA LEU A 130 3.52 8.96 -7.99
C LEU A 130 3.33 9.76 -9.27
N LEU A 131 2.29 10.59 -9.32
CA LEU A 131 2.15 11.58 -10.38
C LEU A 131 3.32 12.57 -10.34
N ASN A 132 3.86 12.91 -11.51
CA ASN A 132 4.88 13.94 -11.60
C ASN A 132 4.24 15.31 -11.33
N SER A 133 4.99 16.26 -10.76
CA SER A 133 4.49 17.61 -10.43
C SER A 133 3.88 18.36 -11.63
N GLY A 134 4.25 18.00 -12.87
CA GLY A 134 3.66 18.55 -14.10
C GLY A 134 2.28 18.00 -14.48
N ASP A 135 1.86 16.87 -13.89
CA ASP A 135 0.56 16.23 -14.13
C ASP A 135 -0.51 16.66 -13.10
N VAL A 136 -0.14 17.49 -12.10
CA VAL A 136 -0.98 17.87 -10.94
C VAL A 136 -1.89 19.07 -11.22
N ASN A 137 -2.19 19.39 -12.49
CA ASN A 137 -3.00 20.56 -12.85
C ASN A 137 -4.50 20.46 -12.45
N ASN A 138 -4.91 19.43 -11.69
CA ASN A 138 -6.30 19.25 -11.28
C ASN A 138 -6.50 18.67 -9.86
N VAL A 139 -5.43 18.50 -9.08
CA VAL A 139 -5.54 18.06 -7.68
C VAL A 139 -5.29 19.29 -6.83
N ARG A 140 -6.33 19.74 -6.11
CA ARG A 140 -6.24 20.82 -5.10
C ARG A 140 -4.97 20.63 -4.29
N GLN A 141 -4.23 21.70 -4.03
CA GLN A 141 -3.00 21.71 -3.23
C GLN A 141 -3.25 21.03 -1.87
N VAL A 142 -3.13 19.71 -1.82
CA VAL A 142 -2.94 18.97 -0.58
C VAL A 142 -1.45 19.07 -0.32
N SER A 143 -1.10 19.52 0.87
CA SER A 143 0.29 19.69 1.32
C SER A 143 0.92 18.32 1.54
N VAL A 144 1.19 17.59 0.45
CA VAL A 144 1.77 16.25 0.53
C VAL A 144 3.27 16.42 0.71
N LYS A 145 3.73 16.34 1.96
CA LYS A 145 5.16 16.18 2.24
C LYS A 145 5.58 14.78 1.80
N CYS A 146 5.99 14.65 0.55
CA CYS A 146 6.76 13.51 0.09
C CYS A 146 8.12 13.52 0.80
N LEU A 147 8.31 12.53 1.68
CA LEU A 147 9.55 11.82 2.03
C LEU A 147 10.83 12.55 2.49
N ASP A 148 10.83 13.87 2.72
CA ASP A 148 11.95 14.47 3.46
C ASP A 148 11.74 14.28 4.97
N GLY A 149 12.19 13.14 5.51
CA GLY A 149 12.41 12.98 6.96
C GLY A 149 11.41 12.15 7.75
N LEU A 150 10.77 11.13 7.16
CA LEU A 150 10.00 10.14 7.92
C LEU A 150 10.92 9.37 8.89
N HIS A 151 10.85 9.73 10.18
CA HIS A 151 11.27 8.85 11.26
C HIS A 151 10.05 8.02 11.66
N PHE A 152 10.13 6.70 11.54
CA PHE A 152 9.10 5.78 12.03
C PHE A 152 9.12 5.65 13.57
N ARG A 153 9.36 6.76 14.29
CA ARG A 153 9.27 6.82 15.76
C ARG A 153 7.88 6.43 16.28
#